data_AF-A0A2H9U731-F1
#
_entry.id   AF-A0A2H9U731-F1
#
_cell.length_a   1.000
_cell.length_b   1.000
_cell.length_c   1.000
_cell.angle_alpha   90.00
_cell.angle_beta   90.00
_cell.angle_gamma   90.00
#
_symmetry.space_group_name_H-M   'P 1'
#
loop_
_entity.id
_entity.type
_entity.pdbx_description
1 polymer ?
#
loop_
_entity_poly.entity_id
_entity_poly.type
_entity_poly.pdbx_seq_one_letter_code
_entity_poly.pdbx_strand_id
1 'polypeptide(L)'
;MILSGDLQVQQAKSLWLRRAEWWQQDCIELSAVTALDSAGLALLVKWAKAVLTRGATPQVVGASADFYTLANLYGVANLFQSTSPTTEDK
;
A
#
# COMPACT_ATOMS: atom_id res chain seq x y z
N MET A 1 -1.81 0.19 9.62
CA MET A 1 -2.61 -1.02 9.30
C MET A 1 -1.69 -2.02 8.63
N ILE A 2 -1.71 -3.30 9.01
CA ILE A 2 -0.89 -4.35 8.36
C ILE A 2 -1.77 -5.10 7.35
N LEU A 3 -1.36 -5.12 6.09
CA LEU A 3 -1.93 -6.01 5.08
C LEU A 3 -1.06 -7.26 4.99
N SER A 4 -1.70 -8.41 4.91
CA SER A 4 -1.03 -9.70 4.92
C SER A 4 -1.65 -10.67 3.91
N GLY A 5 -0.85 -11.63 3.48
CA GLY A 5 -1.22 -12.64 2.48
C GLY A 5 -1.22 -12.10 1.05
N ASP A 6 -2.06 -12.69 0.20
CA ASP A 6 -2.07 -12.39 -1.23
C ASP A 6 -3.05 -11.24 -1.55
N LEU A 7 -2.52 -10.07 -1.88
CA LEU A 7 -3.28 -8.89 -2.33
C LEU A 7 -3.75 -9.03 -3.79
N GLN A 8 -4.57 -10.06 -4.01
CA GLN A 8 -5.22 -10.33 -5.28
C GLN A 8 -6.65 -9.78 -5.32
N VAL A 9 -7.36 -9.99 -6.44
CA VAL A 9 -8.76 -9.56 -6.62
C VAL A 9 -9.67 -9.91 -5.44
N GLN A 10 -9.57 -11.13 -4.90
CA GLN A 10 -10.45 -11.57 -3.81
C GLN A 10 -10.17 -10.80 -2.52
N GLN A 11 -8.90 -10.74 -2.10
CA GLN A 11 -8.49 -10.00 -0.91
C GLN A 11 -8.74 -8.49 -1.07
N ALA A 12 -8.45 -7.92 -2.24
CA ALA A 12 -8.69 -6.52 -2.54
C ALA A 12 -10.18 -6.15 -2.42
N LYS A 13 -11.08 -7.02 -2.88
CA LYS A 13 -12.53 -6.83 -2.70
C LYS A 13 -12.92 -6.83 -1.21
N SER A 14 -12.42 -7.80 -0.44
CA SER A 14 -12.67 -7.89 1.00
C SER A 14 -12.17 -6.65 1.75
N LEU A 15 -10.96 -6.20 1.43
CA LEU A 15 -10.37 -4.97 2.00
C LEU A 15 -11.16 -3.72 1.61
N TRP A 16 -11.64 -3.65 0.36
CA TRP A 16 -12.45 -2.54 -0.13
C TRP A 16 -13.78 -2.42 0.60
N LEU A 17 -14.45 -3.53 0.92
CA LEU A 17 -15.67 -3.52 1.73
C LEU A 17 -15.41 -2.94 3.12
N ARG A 18 -14.26 -3.30 3.70
CA ARG A 18 -13.80 -2.83 5.01
C ARG A 18 -13.04 -1.51 4.98
N ARG A 19 -13.03 -0.81 3.83
CA ARG A 19 -12.26 0.45 3.67
C ARG A 19 -12.58 1.45 4.76
N ALA A 20 -13.83 1.56 5.19
CA ALA A 20 -14.22 2.52 6.23
C ALA A 20 -13.38 2.40 7.53
N GLU A 21 -12.89 1.19 7.84
CA GLU A 21 -12.11 0.90 9.04
C GLU A 21 -10.65 1.34 8.94
N TRP A 22 -10.04 1.28 7.73
CA TRP A 22 -8.60 1.51 7.55
C TRP A 22 -8.25 2.65 6.58
N TRP A 23 -9.22 3.21 5.86
CA TRP A 23 -9.02 4.28 4.86
C TRP A 23 -8.66 5.65 5.46
N GLN A 24 -8.76 5.77 6.79
CA GLN A 24 -8.31 6.92 7.57
C GLN A 24 -6.83 6.81 7.97
N GLN A 25 -6.20 5.66 7.74
CA GLN A 25 -4.80 5.43 8.09
C GLN A 25 -3.91 6.04 7.00
N ASP A 26 -2.90 6.79 7.42
CA ASP A 26 -1.90 7.36 6.52
C ASP A 26 -0.74 6.38 6.25
N CYS A 27 -0.65 5.31 7.04
CA CYS A 27 0.41 4.29 6.94
C CYS A 27 -0.15 2.86 6.80
N ILE A 28 0.33 2.17 5.77
CA ILE A 28 0.03 0.76 5.50
C ILE A 28 1.33 -0.05 5.48
N GLU A 29 1.36 -1.12 6.24
CA GLU A 29 2.45 -2.09 6.25
C GLU A 29 2.12 -3.23 5.29
N LEU A 30 3.03 -3.48 4.35
CA LEU A 30 2.96 -4.54 3.34
C LEU A 30 4.01 -5.63 3.58
N SER A 31 4.70 -5.62 4.74
CA SER A 31 5.74 -6.59 5.11
C SER A 31 5.26 -8.04 5.07
N ALA A 32 3.98 -8.26 5.37
CA ALA A 32 3.35 -9.57 5.39
C ALA A 32 2.64 -9.93 4.06
N VAL A 33 2.78 -9.10 3.02
CA VAL A 33 2.20 -9.35 1.69
C VAL A 33 3.13 -10.25 0.89
N THR A 34 2.63 -11.41 0.52
CA THR A 34 3.38 -12.43 -0.23
C THR A 34 3.21 -12.29 -1.74
N ALA A 35 2.04 -11.87 -2.19
CA ALA A 35 1.74 -11.66 -3.60
C ALA A 35 0.87 -10.41 -3.81
N LEU A 36 1.08 -9.73 -4.94
CA LEU A 36 0.34 -8.52 -5.32
C LEU A 36 -0.05 -8.60 -6.79
N ASP A 37 -1.33 -8.40 -7.07
CA ASP A 37 -1.86 -8.26 -8.43
C ASP A 37 -2.22 -6.80 -8.77
N SER A 38 -2.54 -6.54 -10.04
CA SER A 38 -3.00 -5.24 -10.52
C SER A 38 -4.21 -4.70 -9.75
N ALA A 39 -5.11 -5.57 -9.28
CA ALA A 39 -6.26 -5.20 -8.45
C ALA A 39 -5.87 -4.72 -7.05
N GLY A 40 -4.87 -5.37 -6.43
CA GLY A 40 -4.33 -4.95 -5.14
C GLY A 40 -3.62 -3.60 -5.24
N LEU A 41 -2.84 -3.40 -6.31
CA LEU A 41 -2.22 -2.11 -6.57
C LEU A 41 -3.26 -1.01 -6.82
N ALA A 42 -4.30 -1.26 -7.61
CA ALA A 42 -5.36 -0.29 -7.87
C ALA A 42 -6.09 0.14 -6.59
N LEU A 43 -6.28 -0.79 -5.64
CA LEU A 43 -6.81 -0.49 -4.31
C LEU A 43 -5.88 0.46 -3.54
N LEU A 44 -4.58 0.14 -3.49
CA LEU A 44 -3.57 0.95 -2.82
C LEU A 44 -3.44 2.34 -3.44
N VAL A 45 -3.50 2.45 -4.78
CA VAL A 45 -3.49 3.74 -5.48
C VAL A 45 -4.70 4.60 -5.11
N LYS A 46 -5.90 4.00 -5.04
CA LYS A 46 -7.10 4.74 -4.62
C LYS A 46 -6.97 5.24 -3.18
N TRP A 47 -6.41 4.43 -2.29
CA TRP A 47 -6.13 4.83 -0.92
C TRP A 47 -5.09 5.95 -0.87
N ALA A 48 -3.97 5.81 -1.57
CA ALA A 48 -2.90 6.81 -1.61
C ALA A 48 -3.42 8.17 -2.07
N LYS A 49 -4.23 8.21 -3.13
CA LYS A 49 -4.89 9.44 -3.59
C LYS A 49 -5.83 10.03 -2.55
N ALA A 50 -6.54 9.20 -1.80
CA ALA A 50 -7.42 9.68 -0.73
C ALA A 50 -6.61 10.28 0.44
N VAL A 51 -5.48 9.67 0.82
CA VAL A 51 -4.56 10.22 1.83
C VAL A 51 -3.98 11.56 1.38
N LEU A 52 -3.51 11.64 0.14
CA LEU A 52 -3.04 12.89 -0.47
C LEU A 52 -4.12 13.98 -0.49
N THR A 53 -5.38 13.61 -0.78
CA THR A 53 -6.51 14.55 -0.78
C THR A 53 -6.80 15.12 0.61
N ARG A 54 -6.45 14.37 1.67
CA ARG A 54 -6.56 14.84 3.06
C ARG A 54 -5.40 15.75 3.47
N GLY A 55 -4.38 15.92 2.62
CA GLY A 55 -3.16 16.65 2.93
C GLY A 55 -2.12 15.83 3.70
N ALA A 56 -2.29 14.50 3.77
CA ALA A 56 -1.32 13.59 4.36
C ALA A 56 -0.53 12.85 3.26
N THR A 57 0.62 12.29 3.63
CA THR A 57 1.44 11.51 2.70
C THR A 57 1.23 10.02 2.94
N PRO A 58 0.79 9.24 1.94
CA PRO A 58 0.59 7.81 2.08
C PRO A 58 1.93 7.09 2.24
N GLN A 59 2.12 6.49 3.41
CA GLN A 59 3.33 5.77 3.76
C GLN A 59 3.13 4.28 3.64
N VAL A 60 4.12 3.62 3.03
CA VAL A 60 4.12 2.18 2.83
C VAL A 60 5.37 1.59 3.47
N VAL A 61 5.18 0.65 4.40
CA VAL A 61 6.26 0.04 5.18
C VAL A 61 6.43 -1.41 4.75
N GLY A 62 7.67 -1.85 4.52
CA GLY A 62 7.98 -3.26 4.23
C GLY A 62 7.43 -3.76 2.89
N ALA A 63 7.14 -2.88 1.94
CA ALA A 63 6.71 -3.31 0.61
C ALA A 63 7.82 -4.09 -0.12
N SER A 64 7.46 -5.23 -0.70
CA SER A 64 8.37 -6.08 -1.47
C SER A 64 8.87 -5.38 -2.75
N ALA A 65 10.01 -5.83 -3.28
CA ALA A 65 10.55 -5.32 -4.54
C ALA A 65 9.54 -5.41 -5.69
N ASP A 66 8.74 -6.47 -5.75
CA ASP A 66 7.68 -6.66 -6.75
C ASP A 66 6.61 -5.57 -6.69
N PHE A 67 6.26 -5.08 -5.50
CA PHE A 67 5.36 -3.94 -5.35
C PHE A 67 5.94 -2.70 -6.02
N TYR A 68 7.21 -2.39 -5.78
CA TYR A 68 7.87 -1.23 -6.39
C TYR A 68 8.03 -1.40 -7.90
N THR A 69 8.36 -2.59 -8.38
CA THR A 69 8.40 -2.88 -9.83
C THR A 69 7.04 -2.60 -10.47
N LEU A 70 5.95 -3.12 -9.89
CA LEU A 70 4.60 -2.87 -10.40
C LEU A 70 4.24 -1.38 -10.27
N ALA A 71 4.46 -0.75 -9.13
CA ALA A 71 4.14 0.66 -8.92
C ALA A 71 4.88 1.57 -9.92
N ASN A 72 6.15 1.26 -10.24
CA ASN A 72 6.91 1.97 -11.25
C ASN A 72 6.37 1.69 -12.67
N LEU A 73 6.05 0.44 -12.99
CA LEU A 73 5.49 0.04 -14.28
C LEU A 73 4.17 0.78 -14.58
N TYR A 74 3.34 0.97 -13.56
CA TYR A 74 2.08 1.72 -13.67
C TYR A 74 2.24 3.23 -13.46
N GLY A 75 3.46 3.74 -13.20
CA GLY A 75 3.73 5.17 -12.98
C GLY A 75 3.14 5.73 -11.68
N VAL A 76 2.80 4.87 -10.72
CA VAL A 76 2.19 5.23 -9.43
C VAL A 76 3.15 5.15 -8.25
N ALA A 77 4.41 4.77 -8.47
CA ALA A 77 5.43 4.72 -7.42
C ALA A 77 5.58 6.04 -6.66
N ASN A 78 5.52 7.18 -7.38
CA ASN A 78 5.60 8.51 -6.78
C ASN A 78 4.44 8.85 -5.83
N LEU A 79 3.35 8.07 -5.86
CA LEU A 79 2.25 8.26 -4.93
C LEU A 79 2.58 7.69 -3.56
N PHE A 80 3.56 6.79 -3.42
CA PHE A 80 3.83 6.07 -2.19
C PHE A 80 5.15 6.53 -1.59
N GLN A 81 5.13 6.92 -0.32
CA GLN A 81 6.36 7.18 0.42
C GLN A 81 6.84 5.87 1.03
N SER A 82 7.99 5.38 0.54
CA SER A 82 8.69 4.25 1.11
C SER A 82 9.31 4.66 2.43
N THR A 83 8.75 4.16 3.53
CA THR A 83 9.41 4.26 4.82
C THR A 83 10.19 2.97 5.01
N SER A 84 11.51 3.04 4.85
CA SER A 84 12.39 1.97 5.31
C SER A 84 12.05 1.69 6.77
N PRO A 85 11.92 0.42 7.22
CA PRO A 85 11.93 0.18 8.65
C PRO A 85 13.24 0.77 9.13
N THR A 86 13.18 1.80 9.97
CA THR A 86 14.36 2.49 10.49
C THR A 86 15.24 1.45 11.19
N THR A 87 16.24 0.91 10.51
CA THR A 87 17.46 0.51 11.17
C THR A 87 18.16 1.83 11.47
N GLU A 88 17.93 2.31 12.69
CA GLU A 88 18.79 3.29 13.33
C GLU A 88 20.16 2.61 13.46
N ASP A 89 21.01 2.76 12.43
CA ASP A 89 22.43 2.44 12.50
C ASP A 89 23.15 3.74 12.85
N LYS A 90 23.48 3.88 14.14
CA LYS A 90 24.49 4.83 14.61
C LYS A 90 25.29 4.22 15.74
#